data_AF-A0AAD2JNH6-F1
#
_entry.id   AF-A0AAD2JNH6-F1
#
_cell.length_a   1.000
_cell.length_b   1.000
_cell.length_c   1.000
_cell.angle_alpha   90.00
_cell.angle_beta   90.00
_cell.angle_gamma   90.00
#
_symmetry.space_group_name_H-M   'P 1'
#
loop_
_entity.id
_entity.type
_entity.pdbx_description
1 polymer ?
#
loop_
_entity_poly.entity_id
_entity_poly.type
_entity_poly.pdbx_seq_one_letter_code
_entity_poly.pdbx_strand_id
1 'polypeptide(L)'
;MSDTKAMRVAGNTLTKEEQRQLLEAILPACQPQEGTPQNTFTHSELEQLKSAIANLEIGPRAKKEETKPSNTIDIRDFQSFSAPPQDGFDECCPPQDGDSDECSPQDGGDMTCFKEEEPLDWYGSPRFHPQSYLAREFRETVRSGRFTTPTNGVCPGFLQCNLVVLPQGPIAFDFLLFCQRNPKACPLIDVCDVGSPYCPGVAPGADLRTDVPKYAIYRDGKLDKEVTDITDYWPEESVAFLIGCSFSYDGALMNAGIPLKSAEQGKNVPMYHTGLKCRPAGALKGNMVVSMKPIPAMQVAKHIEITNKYTHAHGGPVTVGSAASIGVKDVSKPEWGDSIDIADNEVPVFHACGVTPQAILMESKVPFAITHAAGHMFVTDLPSDLGV
;
A
#
# COMPACT_ATOMS: atom_id res chain seq x y z
N MET A 1 31.89 27.40 6.40
CA MET A 1 31.00 28.11 5.48
C MET A 1 31.29 27.59 4.08
N SER A 2 30.53 26.60 3.60
CA SER A 2 30.83 25.92 2.34
C SER A 2 30.37 26.73 1.13
N ASP A 3 31.30 26.94 0.20
CA ASP A 3 31.06 27.54 -1.11
C ASP A 3 29.95 26.81 -1.87
N THR A 4 28.84 27.50 -2.15
CA THR A 4 27.78 27.00 -3.03
C THR A 4 28.09 27.41 -4.47
N LYS A 5 28.36 26.43 -5.34
CA LYS A 5 28.63 26.62 -6.79
C LYS A 5 27.34 27.07 -7.50
N ALA A 6 27.45 27.91 -8.53
CA ALA A 6 26.30 28.40 -9.29
C ALA A 6 26.00 27.48 -10.48
N MET A 7 24.76 26.98 -10.60
CA MET A 7 24.30 26.21 -11.77
C MET A 7 23.75 27.14 -12.85
N ARG A 8 24.13 26.87 -14.10
CA ARG A 8 23.62 27.56 -15.29
C ARG A 8 23.01 26.57 -16.29
N VAL A 9 21.84 26.91 -16.81
CA VAL A 9 21.18 26.18 -17.91
C VAL A 9 20.95 27.17 -19.05
N ALA A 10 21.45 26.84 -20.24
CA ALA A 10 21.36 27.68 -21.44
C ALA A 10 21.85 29.14 -21.22
N GLY A 11 22.92 29.31 -20.44
CA GLY A 11 23.53 30.62 -20.15
C GLY A 11 22.90 31.41 -19.00
N ASN A 12 21.75 30.98 -18.47
CA ASN A 12 21.08 31.64 -17.36
C ASN A 12 21.48 31.04 -16.01
N THR A 13 21.87 31.88 -15.05
CA THR A 13 22.16 31.44 -13.68
C THR A 13 20.88 31.19 -12.92
N LEU A 14 20.69 29.95 -12.46
CA LEU A 14 19.54 29.56 -11.68
C LEU A 14 19.59 30.17 -10.28
N THR A 15 18.44 30.67 -9.82
CA THR A 15 18.23 31.06 -8.42
C THR A 15 18.29 29.82 -7.51
N LYS A 16 18.43 30.03 -6.19
CA LYS A 16 18.49 28.91 -5.24
C LYS A 16 17.25 28.02 -5.27
N GLU A 17 16.08 28.61 -5.50
CA GLU A 17 14.82 27.87 -5.56
C GLU A 17 14.70 27.09 -6.87
N GLU A 18 15.11 27.66 -8.00
CA GLU A 18 15.16 26.95 -9.29
C GLU A 18 16.21 25.82 -9.28
N GLN A 19 17.33 26.01 -8.58
CA GLN A 19 18.30 24.94 -8.34
C GLN A 19 17.68 23.81 -7.54
N ARG A 20 16.94 24.12 -6.47
CA ARG A 20 16.26 23.13 -5.64
C ARG A 20 15.23 22.34 -6.44
N GLN A 21 14.37 23.02 -7.19
CA GLN A 21 13.33 22.37 -7.99
C GLN A 21 13.91 21.53 -9.12
N LEU A 22 14.97 22.00 -9.78
CA LEU A 22 15.67 21.22 -10.81
C LEU A 22 16.33 19.97 -10.22
N LEU A 23 16.96 20.08 -9.04
CA LEU A 23 17.54 18.94 -8.35
C LEU A 23 16.46 17.96 -7.90
N GLU A 24 15.34 18.43 -7.33
CA GLU A 24 14.21 17.59 -6.92
C GLU A 24 13.56 16.86 -8.11
N ALA A 25 13.55 17.47 -9.30
CA ALA A 25 13.03 16.84 -10.51
C ALA A 25 13.96 15.76 -11.10
N ILE A 26 15.28 15.88 -10.87
CA ILE A 26 16.28 14.97 -11.46
C ILE A 26 16.71 13.87 -10.49
N LEU A 27 16.78 14.15 -9.18
CA LEU A 27 17.17 13.20 -8.13
C LEU A 27 16.42 11.85 -8.16
N PRO A 28 15.13 11.76 -8.52
CA PRO A 28 14.44 10.48 -8.65
C PRO A 28 15.05 9.56 -9.72
N ALA A 29 15.74 10.11 -10.73
CA ALA A 29 16.43 9.35 -11.77
C ALA A 29 17.90 9.01 -11.41
N CYS A 30 18.42 9.57 -10.32
CA CYS A 30 19.80 9.39 -9.86
C CYS A 30 19.80 9.08 -8.35
N GLN A 31 19.29 7.91 -7.97
CA GLN A 31 19.40 7.45 -6.58
C GLN A 31 20.84 7.02 -6.29
N PRO A 32 21.45 7.48 -5.19
CA PRO A 32 22.78 7.02 -4.80
C PRO A 32 22.73 5.53 -4.44
N GLN A 33 23.73 4.77 -4.88
CA GLN A 33 23.98 3.44 -4.31
C GLN A 33 24.32 3.57 -2.83
N GLU A 34 23.93 2.58 -2.02
CA GLU A 34 24.27 2.50 -0.60
C GLU A 34 25.77 2.71 -0.36
N GLY A 35 26.12 3.73 0.43
CA GLY A 35 27.48 4.00 0.89
C GLY A 35 28.11 5.33 0.43
N THR A 36 27.49 6.11 -0.45
CA THR A 36 28.00 7.44 -0.82
C THR A 36 27.46 8.56 0.10
N PRO A 37 28.30 9.55 0.49
CA PRO A 37 27.84 10.71 1.25
C PRO A 37 26.78 11.50 0.49
N GLN A 38 25.82 12.10 1.22
CA GLN A 38 24.84 13.02 0.63
C GLN A 38 25.57 14.13 -0.16
N ASN A 39 25.17 14.33 -1.43
CA ASN A 39 25.66 15.34 -2.37
C ASN A 39 26.98 15.03 -3.12
N THR A 40 27.33 13.77 -3.36
CA THR A 40 28.42 13.42 -4.29
C THR A 40 27.93 12.58 -5.46
N PHE A 41 28.11 13.10 -6.68
CA PHE A 41 27.93 12.36 -7.94
C PHE A 41 29.22 11.61 -8.28
N THR A 42 29.10 10.37 -8.74
CA THR A 42 30.20 9.68 -9.43
C THR A 42 30.46 10.34 -10.79
N HIS A 43 31.66 10.16 -11.33
CA HIS A 43 32.04 10.75 -12.63
C HIS A 43 31.13 10.27 -13.77
N SER A 44 30.61 9.04 -13.68
CA SER A 44 29.67 8.46 -14.65
C SER A 44 28.29 9.14 -14.59
N GLU A 45 27.77 9.37 -13.39
CA GLU A 45 26.48 10.04 -13.18
C GLU A 45 26.52 11.50 -13.63
N LEU A 46 27.66 12.17 -13.43
CA LEU A 46 27.86 13.54 -13.91
C LEU A 46 27.83 13.62 -15.45
N GLU A 47 28.41 12.63 -16.15
CA GLU A 47 28.38 12.58 -17.62
C GLU A 47 26.98 12.23 -18.16
N GLN A 48 26.24 11.34 -17.48
CA GLN A 48 24.84 11.07 -17.82
C GLN A 48 23.96 12.31 -17.64
N LEU A 49 24.15 13.05 -16.53
CA LEU A 49 23.45 14.30 -16.25
C LEU A 49 23.72 15.37 -17.33
N LYS A 50 24.98 15.53 -17.74
CA LYS A 50 25.37 16.45 -18.83
C LYS A 50 24.79 16.02 -20.18
N SER A 51 24.63 14.73 -20.42
CA SER A 51 24.04 14.23 -21.67
C SER A 51 22.52 14.43 -21.72
N ALA A 52 21.84 14.36 -20.57
CA ALA A 52 20.40 14.55 -20.46
C ALA A 52 19.96 16.03 -20.53
N ILE A 53 20.85 16.96 -20.18
CA ILE A 53 20.58 18.40 -20.20
C ILE A 53 21.59 19.09 -21.12
N ALA A 54 21.22 19.25 -22.39
CA ALA A 54 22.04 19.96 -23.36
C ALA A 54 22.34 21.40 -22.86
N ASN A 55 23.63 21.74 -22.77
CA ASN A 55 24.16 23.05 -22.35
C ASN A 55 24.12 23.37 -20.82
N LEU A 56 24.26 22.35 -19.96
CA LEU A 56 24.50 22.56 -18.52
C LEU A 56 25.97 22.96 -18.26
N GLU A 57 26.19 24.16 -17.72
CA GLU A 57 27.53 24.63 -17.31
C GLU A 57 27.59 24.84 -15.79
N ILE A 58 28.62 24.28 -15.14
CA ILE A 58 28.88 24.45 -13.71
C ILE A 58 30.24 25.16 -13.57
N GLY A 59 30.22 26.42 -13.13
CA GLY A 59 31.43 27.25 -13.02
C GLY A 59 31.50 28.03 -11.70
N PRO A 60 32.68 28.61 -11.37
CA PRO A 60 32.82 29.47 -10.20
C PRO A 60 32.07 30.80 -10.38
N ARG A 61 31.70 31.39 -9.23
CA ARG A 61 30.73 32.48 -9.04
C ARG A 61 30.90 33.69 -9.98
N ALA A 62 29.79 34.16 -10.56
CA ALA A 62 29.68 35.51 -11.14
C ALA A 62 29.41 36.54 -10.01
N LYS A 63 30.15 37.67 -10.00
CA LYS A 63 30.00 38.76 -9.02
C LYS A 63 28.64 39.45 -9.19
N LYS A 64 27.99 39.74 -8.07
CA LYS A 64 26.68 40.41 -7.98
C LYS A 64 26.92 41.92 -7.81
N GLU A 65 26.30 42.75 -8.64
CA GLU A 65 26.17 44.19 -8.38
C GLU A 65 25.05 44.43 -7.36
N GLU A 66 25.30 45.36 -6.45
CA GLU A 66 24.47 45.72 -5.31
C GLU A 66 23.29 46.61 -5.70
N THR A 67 22.11 46.33 -5.12
CA THR A 67 21.10 47.37 -4.82
C THR A 67 20.36 47.02 -3.52
N LYS A 68 20.39 47.96 -2.57
CA LYS A 68 19.61 48.07 -1.31
C LYS A 68 18.35 48.94 -1.58
N PRO A 69 17.39 49.17 -0.63
CA PRO A 69 17.03 48.47 0.61
C PRO A 69 15.52 48.14 0.77
N SER A 70 15.22 47.31 1.78
CA SER A 70 14.06 47.35 2.71
C SER A 70 12.61 47.35 2.21
N ASN A 71 11.87 46.29 2.57
CA ASN A 71 10.74 46.36 3.53
C ASN A 71 10.24 44.94 3.87
N THR A 72 11.11 44.16 4.51
CA THR A 72 10.75 42.80 4.95
C THR A 72 10.58 42.80 6.46
N ILE A 73 9.36 42.52 6.93
CA ILE A 73 9.12 42.00 8.28
C ILE A 73 9.47 40.52 8.22
N ASP A 74 10.40 40.07 9.06
CA ASP A 74 10.85 38.68 9.13
C ASP A 74 9.96 37.91 10.12
N ILE A 75 9.32 36.84 9.66
CA ILE A 75 8.39 36.03 10.45
C ILE A 75 9.09 35.13 11.48
N ARG A 76 10.44 35.17 11.53
CA ARG A 76 11.26 34.28 12.37
C ARG A 76 11.92 34.96 13.57
N ASP A 77 11.62 36.23 13.86
CA ASP A 77 12.06 36.90 15.09
C ASP A 77 11.11 36.58 16.27
N PHE A 78 11.44 35.52 17.01
CA PHE A 78 10.64 34.94 18.10
C PHE A 78 10.62 35.76 19.41
N GLN A 79 11.22 36.95 19.47
CA GLN A 79 11.05 37.88 20.61
C GLN A 79 9.99 38.96 20.40
N SER A 80 9.22 38.89 19.30
CA SER A 80 8.18 39.87 18.98
C SER A 80 6.73 39.41 19.18
N PHE A 81 6.50 38.21 19.73
CA PHE A 81 5.17 37.79 20.18
C PHE A 81 4.99 38.07 21.66
N SER A 82 4.42 39.23 21.99
CA SER A 82 3.75 39.41 23.27
C SER A 82 2.51 38.52 23.34
N ALA A 83 2.34 37.86 24.48
CA ALA A 83 1.17 37.05 24.79
C ALA A 83 -0.13 37.87 24.58
N PRO A 84 -1.23 37.22 24.14
CA PRO A 84 -2.51 37.90 24.04
C PRO A 84 -2.92 38.40 25.44
N PRO A 85 -3.45 39.64 25.56
CA PRO A 85 -3.84 40.17 26.84
C PRO A 85 -4.95 39.30 27.45
N GLN A 86 -4.68 38.78 28.65
CA GLN A 86 -5.71 38.46 29.63
C GLN A 86 -5.96 39.73 30.43
N ASP A 87 -7.20 40.22 30.38
CA ASP A 87 -7.91 41.10 31.32
C ASP A 87 -9.25 41.41 30.64
N GLY A 88 -10.43 41.36 31.24
CA GLY A 88 -10.88 41.16 32.59
C GLY A 88 -12.41 41.28 32.58
N PHE A 89 -13.05 40.78 33.62
CA PHE A 89 -14.42 41.10 33.99
C PHE A 89 -14.59 42.62 34.15
N ASP A 90 -15.68 43.23 33.65
CA ASP A 90 -16.77 43.77 34.49
C ASP A 90 -17.84 44.56 33.71
N GLU A 91 -19.08 44.30 34.14
CA GLU A 91 -20.29 45.15 34.18
C GLU A 91 -20.80 45.90 32.93
N CYS A 92 -21.94 45.45 32.39
CA CYS A 92 -23.24 46.16 32.48
C CYS A 92 -24.38 45.34 31.82
N CYS A 93 -25.35 44.86 32.63
CA CYS A 93 -26.74 44.54 32.24
C CYS A 93 -27.60 45.84 32.30
N PRO A 94 -28.91 45.92 31.89
CA PRO A 94 -29.93 44.86 31.64
C PRO A 94 -30.88 45.15 30.42
N PRO A 95 -32.13 44.61 30.31
CA PRO A 95 -32.63 43.21 30.37
C PRO A 95 -33.47 42.80 29.11
N GLN A 96 -33.76 41.50 28.95
CA GLN A 96 -35.15 40.95 28.89
C GLN A 96 -35.16 39.41 28.64
N ASP A 97 -35.68 38.69 29.64
CA ASP A 97 -36.56 37.50 29.64
C ASP A 97 -36.21 36.30 28.72
N GLY A 98 -36.11 35.04 29.15
CA GLY A 98 -36.41 34.36 30.42
C GLY A 98 -36.20 32.84 30.25
N ASP A 99 -36.22 32.14 31.39
CA ASP A 99 -36.40 30.68 31.60
C ASP A 99 -35.23 29.70 31.36
N SER A 100 -34.46 29.54 32.46
CA SER A 100 -34.03 28.31 33.14
C SER A 100 -34.21 26.93 32.48
N ASP A 101 -33.15 26.12 32.48
CA ASP A 101 -33.05 25.02 33.46
C ASP A 101 -31.64 24.39 33.53
N GLU A 102 -31.23 24.12 34.75
CA GLU A 102 -29.98 23.51 35.20
C GLU A 102 -29.90 22.01 34.87
N CYS A 103 -28.70 21.46 34.62
CA CYS A 103 -28.24 20.26 35.34
C CYS A 103 -26.73 20.01 35.17
N SER A 104 -26.05 19.80 36.30
CA SER A 104 -24.65 19.38 36.43
C SER A 104 -24.50 17.84 36.31
N PRO A 105 -23.26 17.31 36.22
CA PRO A 105 -22.97 15.98 35.67
C PRO A 105 -22.91 14.89 36.75
N GLN A 106 -23.48 13.71 36.46
CA GLN A 106 -23.25 12.50 37.26
C GLN A 106 -23.21 11.23 36.40
N ASP A 107 -22.23 10.41 36.75
CA ASP A 107 -22.15 8.95 36.73
C ASP A 107 -21.98 8.16 35.43
N GLY A 108 -21.00 7.25 35.52
CA GLY A 108 -20.70 6.24 34.52
C GLY A 108 -21.77 5.15 34.44
N GLY A 109 -21.83 4.51 33.27
CA GLY A 109 -22.69 3.38 32.99
C GLY A 109 -22.59 2.95 31.53
N ASP A 110 -21.82 1.87 31.32
CA ASP A 110 -22.05 0.71 30.48
C ASP A 110 -22.52 0.78 29.00
N MET A 111 -22.06 -0.27 28.32
CA MET A 111 -22.19 -0.73 26.95
C MET A 111 -23.59 -0.75 26.32
N THR A 112 -23.52 -0.92 25.00
CA THR A 112 -24.57 -1.39 24.07
C THR A 112 -25.52 -0.31 23.54
N CYS A 113 -25.26 0.10 22.30
CA CYS A 113 -26.29 0.65 21.43
C CYS A 113 -26.26 -0.12 20.11
N PHE A 114 -26.66 -1.41 20.18
CA PHE A 114 -27.14 -2.12 18.99
C PHE A 114 -28.57 -1.63 18.77
N LYS A 115 -28.76 -0.73 17.80
CA LYS A 115 -30.10 -0.45 17.27
C LYS A 115 -30.43 -1.48 16.20
N GLU A 116 -31.46 -2.27 16.47
CA GLU A 116 -32.09 -3.20 15.54
C GLU A 116 -32.85 -2.46 14.41
N GLU A 117 -32.89 -3.14 13.24
CA GLU A 117 -33.78 -2.93 12.09
C GLU A 117 -33.64 -1.63 11.27
N GLU A 118 -32.46 -1.39 10.71
CA GLU A 118 -32.27 -0.50 9.55
C GLU A 118 -32.54 -1.28 8.23
N PRO A 119 -32.95 -0.68 7.10
CA PRO A 119 -33.30 -1.38 5.86
C PRO A 119 -32.08 -1.96 5.10
N LEU A 120 -32.30 -3.01 4.30
CA LEU A 120 -31.29 -3.67 3.45
C LEU A 120 -30.78 -2.74 2.32
N ASP A 121 -29.46 -2.69 2.08
CA ASP A 121 -28.88 -2.18 0.83
C ASP A 121 -27.79 -3.10 0.21
N TRP A 122 -27.75 -3.01 -1.14
CA TRP A 122 -27.11 -3.79 -2.22
C TRP A 122 -26.98 -5.33 -2.13
N TYR A 123 -27.97 -6.02 -2.73
CA TYR A 123 -28.04 -7.42 -3.19
C TYR A 123 -27.26 -8.49 -2.40
N GLY A 124 -27.69 -8.73 -1.16
CA GLY A 124 -27.57 -10.05 -0.53
C GLY A 124 -26.20 -10.43 0.05
N SER A 125 -25.25 -9.50 0.09
CA SER A 125 -24.05 -9.63 0.92
C SER A 125 -24.34 -9.12 2.35
N PRO A 126 -23.68 -9.65 3.40
CA PRO A 126 -23.75 -9.07 4.74
C PRO A 126 -23.42 -7.57 4.66
N ARG A 127 -24.10 -6.72 5.44
CA ARG A 127 -23.76 -5.29 5.51
C ARG A 127 -22.31 -5.13 5.96
N PHE A 128 -21.43 -4.88 5.01
CA PHE A 128 -20.12 -4.32 5.29
C PHE A 128 -20.33 -2.82 5.47
N HIS A 129 -20.28 -2.33 6.71
CA HIS A 129 -20.23 -0.90 6.94
C HIS A 129 -18.92 -0.35 6.36
N PRO A 130 -18.95 0.52 5.32
CA PRO A 130 -17.75 1.09 4.71
C PRO A 130 -17.01 2.07 5.63
N GLN A 131 -17.53 2.30 6.84
CA GLN A 131 -16.98 3.16 7.88
C GLN A 131 -17.27 2.48 9.24
N SER A 132 -16.27 1.87 9.90
CA SER A 132 -16.30 1.81 11.38
C SER A 132 -15.12 1.07 12.03
N TYR A 133 -14.30 0.31 11.31
CA TYR A 133 -13.14 -0.32 11.95
C TYR A 133 -11.87 0.42 11.58
N LEU A 134 -11.22 0.98 12.60
CA LEU A 134 -9.80 1.25 12.50
C LEU A 134 -9.09 -0.08 12.22
N ALA A 135 -8.03 -0.08 11.41
CA ALA A 135 -7.30 -1.31 11.05
C ALA A 135 -6.93 -2.16 12.28
N ARG A 136 -6.62 -1.52 13.41
CA ARG A 136 -6.40 -2.16 14.71
C ARG A 136 -7.63 -2.92 15.23
N GLU A 137 -8.80 -2.29 15.28
CA GLU A 137 -10.04 -2.91 15.76
C GLU A 137 -10.46 -4.09 14.88
N PHE A 138 -10.21 -3.98 13.57
CA PHE A 138 -10.40 -5.09 12.66
C PHE A 138 -9.49 -6.27 13.03
N ARG A 139 -8.19 -6.04 13.23
CA ARG A 139 -7.24 -7.08 13.66
C ARG A 139 -7.66 -7.71 15.01
N GLU A 140 -8.16 -6.91 15.96
CA GLU A 140 -8.70 -7.44 17.23
C GLU A 140 -9.93 -8.34 17.02
N THR A 141 -10.79 -7.98 16.07
CA THR A 141 -11.96 -8.79 15.70
C THR A 141 -11.53 -10.12 15.09
N VAL A 142 -10.54 -10.10 14.20
CA VAL A 142 -9.92 -11.29 13.61
C VAL A 142 -9.28 -12.17 14.68
N ARG A 143 -8.43 -11.59 15.55
CA ARG A 143 -7.77 -12.28 16.67
C ARG A 143 -8.75 -12.96 17.61
N SER A 144 -9.91 -12.36 17.85
CA SER A 144 -10.97 -12.95 18.67
C SER A 144 -11.78 -14.06 17.98
N GLY A 145 -11.50 -14.36 16.71
CA GLY A 145 -12.22 -15.35 15.91
C GLY A 145 -13.60 -14.87 15.42
N ARG A 146 -13.94 -13.59 15.61
CA ARG A 146 -15.23 -13.01 15.19
C ARG A 146 -15.30 -12.70 13.69
N PHE A 147 -14.16 -12.66 13.00
CA PHE A 147 -14.09 -12.45 11.55
C PHE A 147 -13.16 -13.47 10.90
N THR A 148 -13.71 -14.34 10.06
CA THR A 148 -12.98 -15.43 9.37
C THR A 148 -13.34 -15.51 7.88
N THR A 149 -13.93 -14.44 7.32
CA THR A 149 -14.39 -14.36 5.92
C THR A 149 -13.37 -13.61 5.06
N PRO A 150 -13.55 -13.56 3.71
CA PRO A 150 -12.69 -12.75 2.85
C PRO A 150 -12.66 -11.25 3.22
N THR A 151 -11.53 -10.59 2.94
CA THR A 151 -11.23 -9.20 3.33
C THR A 151 -11.41 -8.17 2.19
N ASN A 152 -11.96 -8.57 1.04
CA ASN A 152 -12.27 -7.62 -0.04
C ASN A 152 -13.26 -6.55 0.44
N GLY A 153 -12.93 -5.28 0.24
CA GLY A 153 -13.74 -4.15 0.69
C GLY A 153 -13.67 -3.84 2.19
N VAL A 154 -12.88 -4.58 2.98
CA VAL A 154 -12.69 -4.31 4.42
C VAL A 154 -11.64 -3.24 4.64
N CYS A 155 -11.86 -2.37 5.63
CA CYS A 155 -10.96 -1.26 6.00
C CYS A 155 -10.51 -0.43 4.77
N PRO A 156 -11.45 0.15 4.00
CA PRO A 156 -11.09 0.95 2.83
C PRO A 156 -10.15 2.09 3.23
N GLY A 157 -9.12 2.30 2.42
CA GLY A 157 -8.08 3.29 2.70
C GLY A 157 -6.87 2.76 3.48
N PHE A 158 -6.88 1.49 3.91
CA PHE A 158 -5.71 0.84 4.52
C PHE A 158 -5.08 -0.18 3.57
N LEU A 159 -3.75 -0.27 3.59
CA LEU A 159 -3.00 -1.24 2.81
C LEU A 159 -3.26 -2.65 3.34
N GLN A 160 -3.68 -3.54 2.45
CA GLN A 160 -3.82 -4.97 2.73
C GLN A 160 -2.62 -5.74 2.18
N CYS A 161 -2.14 -6.72 2.95
CA CYS A 161 -0.99 -7.52 2.64
C CYS A 161 -1.32 -9.02 2.61
N ASN A 162 -0.80 -9.69 1.59
CA ASN A 162 -0.58 -11.13 1.57
C ASN A 162 0.55 -11.48 2.56
N LEU A 163 0.38 -12.57 3.32
CA LEU A 163 1.40 -13.11 4.23
C LEU A 163 2.06 -14.36 3.63
N VAL A 164 3.39 -14.46 3.80
CA VAL A 164 4.21 -15.67 3.64
C VAL A 164 5.17 -15.79 4.82
N VAL A 165 5.25 -16.96 5.45
CA VAL A 165 6.19 -17.29 6.54
C VAL A 165 6.97 -18.51 6.14
N LEU A 166 8.30 -18.41 6.19
CA LEU A 166 9.23 -19.48 5.81
C LEU A 166 10.23 -19.71 6.95
N PRO A 167 10.68 -20.95 7.19
CA PRO A 167 11.81 -21.18 8.07
C PRO A 167 13.02 -20.37 7.61
N GLN A 168 13.82 -19.88 8.55
CA GLN A 168 15.07 -19.21 8.25
C GLN A 168 15.98 -20.15 7.45
N GLY A 169 16.77 -19.58 6.53
CA GLY A 169 17.76 -20.31 5.76
C GLY A 169 17.66 -20.01 4.26
N PRO A 170 18.17 -20.92 3.41
CA PRO A 170 18.28 -20.69 1.97
C PRO A 170 16.95 -20.34 1.31
N ILE A 171 15.85 -20.98 1.70
CA ILE A 171 14.53 -20.74 1.09
C ILE A 171 13.97 -19.36 1.43
N ALA A 172 14.12 -18.87 2.66
CA ALA A 172 13.72 -17.51 3.01
C ALA A 172 14.56 -16.46 2.26
N PHE A 173 15.86 -16.70 2.10
CA PHE A 173 16.74 -15.82 1.31
C PHE A 173 16.37 -15.85 -0.19
N ASP A 174 16.14 -17.04 -0.75
CA ASP A 174 15.69 -17.21 -2.13
C ASP A 174 14.37 -16.50 -2.36
N PHE A 175 13.45 -16.53 -1.38
CA PHE A 175 12.17 -15.83 -1.44
C PHE A 175 12.32 -14.31 -1.42
N LEU A 176 13.17 -13.76 -0.55
CA LEU A 176 13.49 -12.34 -0.53
C LEU A 176 14.07 -11.89 -1.88
N LEU A 177 15.04 -12.64 -2.41
CA LEU A 177 15.62 -12.38 -3.72
C LEU A 177 14.59 -12.55 -4.84
N PHE A 178 13.68 -13.51 -4.74
CA PHE A 178 12.59 -13.70 -5.69
C PHE A 178 11.67 -12.48 -5.73
N CYS A 179 11.30 -11.94 -4.57
CA CYS A 179 10.48 -10.73 -4.48
C CYS A 179 11.19 -9.52 -5.09
N GLN A 180 12.47 -9.31 -4.75
CA GLN A 180 13.32 -8.27 -5.34
C GLN A 180 13.38 -8.37 -6.87
N ARG A 181 13.44 -9.59 -7.42
CA ARG A 181 13.53 -9.83 -8.86
C ARG A 181 12.19 -9.69 -9.59
N ASN A 182 11.07 -9.79 -8.86
CA ASN A 182 9.72 -9.82 -9.41
C ASN A 182 8.78 -8.85 -8.66
N PRO A 183 9.13 -7.55 -8.55
CA PRO A 183 8.42 -6.61 -7.68
C PRO A 183 6.95 -6.39 -8.08
N LYS A 184 6.58 -6.63 -9.34
CA LYS A 184 5.19 -6.54 -9.78
C LYS A 184 4.33 -7.70 -9.25
N ALA A 185 4.88 -8.93 -9.27
CA ALA A 185 4.19 -10.11 -8.76
C ALA A 185 4.23 -10.21 -7.24
N CYS A 186 5.35 -9.79 -6.64
CA CYS A 186 5.63 -9.88 -5.22
C CYS A 186 6.11 -8.51 -4.70
N PRO A 187 5.24 -7.48 -4.67
CA PRO A 187 5.60 -6.17 -4.13
C PRO A 187 5.80 -6.29 -2.61
N LEU A 188 7.06 -6.33 -2.19
CA LEU A 188 7.40 -6.53 -0.79
C LEU A 188 7.15 -5.23 0.01
N ILE A 189 6.36 -5.34 1.07
CA ILE A 189 6.00 -4.23 1.96
C ILE A 189 6.88 -4.25 3.21
N ASP A 190 7.01 -5.41 3.85
CA ASP A 190 7.79 -5.56 5.07
C ASP A 190 8.36 -6.98 5.20
N VAL A 191 9.44 -7.09 5.97
CA VAL A 191 10.08 -8.35 6.33
C VAL A 191 10.33 -8.31 7.83
N CYS A 192 9.69 -9.21 8.57
CA CYS A 192 9.90 -9.29 10.02
C CYS A 192 11.27 -9.90 10.34
N ASP A 193 11.84 -9.48 11.47
CA ASP A 193 13.04 -10.09 12.03
C ASP A 193 12.83 -11.60 12.26
N VAL A 194 13.94 -12.35 12.22
CA VAL A 194 13.91 -13.81 12.41
C VAL A 194 13.23 -14.17 13.74
N GLY A 195 12.23 -15.05 13.66
CA GLY A 195 11.44 -15.53 14.79
C GLY A 195 10.36 -14.55 15.27
N SER A 196 10.36 -13.30 14.81
CA SER A 196 9.38 -12.30 15.22
C SER A 196 8.08 -12.43 14.40
N PRO A 197 6.93 -12.64 15.04
CA PRO A 197 5.61 -12.53 14.40
C PRO A 197 5.09 -11.09 14.36
N TYR A 198 5.86 -10.12 14.84
CA TYR A 198 5.43 -8.72 14.98
C TYR A 198 6.01 -7.86 13.86
N CYS A 199 5.18 -6.98 13.30
CA CYS A 199 5.51 -6.07 12.20
C CYS A 199 5.32 -4.59 12.61
N PRO A 200 6.10 -4.07 13.57
CA PRO A 200 5.89 -2.74 14.14
C PRO A 200 6.05 -1.59 13.12
N GLY A 201 6.73 -1.82 11.99
CA GLY A 201 6.88 -0.82 10.93
C GLY A 201 5.60 -0.53 10.17
N VAL A 202 4.66 -1.49 10.11
CA VAL A 202 3.42 -1.37 9.32
C VAL A 202 2.15 -1.49 10.15
N ALA A 203 2.22 -2.15 11.31
CA ALA A 203 1.09 -2.31 12.22
C ALA A 203 1.55 -2.51 13.68
N PRO A 204 1.90 -1.43 14.42
CA PRO A 204 2.27 -1.51 15.82
C PRO A 204 1.23 -2.27 16.68
N GLY A 205 1.68 -3.31 17.38
CA GLY A 205 0.85 -4.16 18.24
C GLY A 205 0.10 -5.28 17.52
N ALA A 206 0.33 -5.47 16.21
CA ALA A 206 -0.20 -6.60 15.47
C ALA A 206 0.64 -7.86 15.70
N ASP A 207 -0.03 -9.02 15.70
CA ASP A 207 0.57 -10.35 15.78
C ASP A 207 0.15 -11.16 14.55
N LEU A 208 1.10 -11.41 13.64
CA LEU A 208 0.83 -12.10 12.38
C LEU A 208 0.34 -13.54 12.56
N ARG A 209 0.44 -14.12 13.77
CA ARG A 209 -0.05 -15.48 14.05
C ARG A 209 -1.55 -15.58 14.23
N THR A 210 -2.21 -14.46 14.54
CA THR A 210 -3.63 -14.42 14.90
C THR A 210 -4.42 -13.32 14.18
N ASP A 211 -3.75 -12.32 13.59
CA ASP A 211 -4.39 -11.15 13.00
C ASP A 211 -4.72 -11.30 11.49
N VAL A 212 -4.61 -12.51 10.93
CA VAL A 212 -5.08 -12.83 9.57
C VAL A 212 -6.30 -13.75 9.67
N PRO A 213 -7.41 -13.48 8.97
CA PRO A 213 -8.66 -14.22 9.16
C PRO A 213 -8.56 -15.72 8.90
N LYS A 214 -7.65 -16.14 8.01
CA LYS A 214 -7.44 -17.53 7.64
C LYS A 214 -6.06 -17.73 7.05
N TYR A 215 -5.42 -18.84 7.42
CA TYR A 215 -4.09 -19.25 6.98
C TYR A 215 -4.13 -20.57 6.23
N ALA A 216 -3.14 -20.79 5.38
CA ALA A 216 -2.87 -22.05 4.71
C ALA A 216 -1.46 -22.51 5.07
N ILE A 217 -1.34 -23.75 5.57
CA ILE A 217 -0.07 -24.37 5.93
C ILE A 217 0.29 -25.38 4.86
N TYR A 218 1.53 -25.32 4.37
CA TYR A 218 2.03 -26.18 3.31
C TYR A 218 3.21 -27.03 3.79
N ARG A 219 3.26 -28.28 3.32
CA ARG A 219 4.38 -29.20 3.51
C ARG A 219 4.75 -29.83 2.18
N ASP A 220 6.03 -29.79 1.84
CA ASP A 220 6.57 -30.29 0.55
C ASP A 220 5.79 -29.76 -0.68
N GLY A 221 5.38 -28.49 -0.61
CA GLY A 221 4.57 -27.81 -1.62
C GLY A 221 3.11 -28.24 -1.73
N LYS A 222 2.59 -29.02 -0.77
CA LYS A 222 1.18 -29.44 -0.71
C LYS A 222 0.47 -28.77 0.46
N LEU A 223 -0.79 -28.38 0.25
CA LEU A 223 -1.65 -27.90 1.34
C LEU A 223 -1.83 -29.02 2.38
N ASP A 224 -1.42 -28.77 3.61
CA ASP A 224 -1.60 -29.66 4.76
C ASP A 224 -2.94 -29.36 5.42
N LYS A 225 -3.18 -28.09 5.77
CA LYS A 225 -4.42 -27.64 6.40
C LYS A 225 -4.62 -26.14 6.29
N GLU A 226 -5.86 -25.71 6.52
CA GLU A 226 -6.20 -24.32 6.75
C GLU A 226 -6.66 -24.12 8.20
N VAL A 227 -6.25 -23.01 8.80
CA VAL A 227 -6.53 -22.68 10.22
C VAL A 227 -6.78 -21.18 10.37
N THR A 228 -7.35 -20.76 11.48
CA THR A 228 -7.56 -19.33 11.82
C THR A 228 -6.52 -18.79 12.80
N ASP A 229 -5.64 -19.65 13.30
CA ASP A 229 -4.57 -19.31 14.24
C ASP A 229 -3.36 -20.22 13.92
N ILE A 230 -2.18 -19.61 13.78
CA ILE A 230 -0.92 -20.30 13.48
C ILE A 230 0.10 -20.24 14.63
N THR A 231 -0.32 -19.87 15.85
CA THR A 231 0.56 -19.75 17.02
C THR A 231 1.32 -21.04 17.29
N ASP A 232 0.63 -22.18 17.28
CA ASP A 232 1.22 -23.51 17.50
C ASP A 232 2.01 -24.03 16.30
N TYR A 233 1.92 -23.35 15.16
CA TYR A 233 2.56 -23.75 13.89
C TYR A 233 3.73 -22.85 13.50
N TRP A 234 3.89 -21.71 14.19
CA TRP A 234 4.92 -20.73 13.89
C TRP A 234 6.31 -21.29 14.19
N PRO A 235 7.21 -21.42 13.20
CA PRO A 235 8.55 -21.92 13.47
C PRO A 235 9.35 -20.90 14.29
N GLU A 236 10.10 -21.38 15.29
CA GLU A 236 10.93 -20.53 16.17
C GLU A 236 11.91 -19.66 15.37
N GLU A 237 12.59 -20.24 14.38
CA GLU A 237 13.44 -19.52 13.44
C GLU A 237 12.73 -19.42 12.08
N SER A 238 11.85 -18.43 11.94
CA SER A 238 11.16 -18.14 10.68
C SER A 238 11.26 -16.67 10.29
N VAL A 239 11.02 -16.38 9.01
CA VAL A 239 10.95 -15.02 8.48
C VAL A 239 9.57 -14.84 7.87
N ALA A 240 8.89 -13.77 8.28
CA ALA A 240 7.59 -13.38 7.75
C ALA A 240 7.75 -12.25 6.73
N PHE A 241 7.07 -12.40 5.59
CA PHE A 241 7.08 -11.47 4.47
C PHE A 241 5.66 -10.97 4.25
N LEU A 242 5.49 -9.65 4.25
CA LEU A 242 4.26 -8.97 3.88
C LEU A 242 4.39 -8.47 2.44
N ILE A 243 3.46 -8.88 1.59
CA ILE A 243 3.43 -8.56 0.16
C ILE A 243 2.15 -7.79 -0.11
N GLY A 244 2.22 -6.66 -0.79
CA GLY A 244 1.05 -5.81 -1.01
C GLY A 244 0.03 -6.48 -1.94
N CYS A 245 -1.24 -6.22 -1.66
CA CYS A 245 -2.37 -6.84 -2.32
C CYS A 245 -3.17 -5.83 -3.16
N SER A 246 -3.71 -6.29 -4.29
CA SER A 246 -4.59 -5.51 -5.18
C SER A 246 -5.86 -4.96 -4.50
N PHE A 247 -6.26 -5.51 -3.35
CA PHE A 247 -7.41 -4.99 -2.60
C PHE A 247 -7.14 -3.59 -2.03
N SER A 248 -5.86 -3.17 -1.98
CA SER A 248 -5.48 -1.84 -1.46
C SER A 248 -6.01 -0.70 -2.34
N TYR A 249 -6.15 -0.89 -3.66
CA TYR A 249 -6.70 0.15 -4.53
C TYR A 249 -8.22 0.03 -4.76
N ASP A 250 -8.91 -0.91 -4.10
CA ASP A 250 -10.34 -1.13 -4.28
C ASP A 250 -11.15 0.13 -3.91
N GLY A 251 -10.79 0.81 -2.81
CA GLY A 251 -11.44 2.07 -2.43
C GLY A 251 -11.25 3.18 -3.47
N ALA A 252 -10.08 3.26 -4.11
CA ALA A 252 -9.82 4.25 -5.16
C ALA A 252 -10.61 3.97 -6.44
N LEU A 253 -10.80 2.69 -6.79
CA LEU A 253 -11.67 2.29 -7.90
C LEU A 253 -13.14 2.63 -7.60
N MET A 254 -13.62 2.30 -6.40
CA MET A 254 -14.98 2.65 -5.97
C MET A 254 -15.23 4.16 -6.01
N ASN A 255 -14.30 4.97 -5.48
CA ASN A 255 -14.40 6.44 -5.50
C ASN A 255 -14.43 7.01 -6.93
N ALA A 256 -13.84 6.31 -7.89
CA ALA A 256 -13.88 6.69 -9.31
C ALA A 256 -15.12 6.14 -10.05
N GLY A 257 -16.04 5.48 -9.35
CA GLY A 257 -17.23 4.84 -9.92
C GLY A 257 -16.92 3.60 -10.76
N ILE A 258 -15.79 2.93 -10.49
CA ILE A 258 -15.41 1.67 -11.14
C ILE A 258 -15.89 0.52 -10.25
N PRO A 259 -16.79 -0.36 -10.75
CA PRO A 259 -17.41 -1.40 -9.94
C PRO A 259 -16.41 -2.49 -9.53
N LEU A 260 -16.61 -3.06 -8.35
CA LEU A 260 -15.86 -4.23 -7.89
C LEU A 260 -16.71 -5.49 -8.02
N LYS A 261 -16.85 -5.95 -9.26
CA LYS A 261 -17.84 -6.97 -9.62
C LYS A 261 -17.79 -8.25 -8.80
N SER A 262 -16.59 -8.75 -8.46
CA SER A 262 -16.45 -9.92 -7.58
C SER A 262 -17.08 -9.67 -6.21
N ALA A 263 -16.82 -8.50 -5.61
CA ALA A 263 -17.42 -8.12 -4.34
C ALA A 263 -18.95 -7.94 -4.46
N GLU A 264 -19.43 -7.29 -5.53
CA GLU A 264 -20.87 -7.14 -5.81
C GLU A 264 -21.61 -8.48 -5.96
N GLN A 265 -20.91 -9.52 -6.42
CA GLN A 265 -21.43 -10.88 -6.54
C GLN A 265 -21.20 -11.75 -5.29
N GLY A 266 -20.59 -11.22 -4.22
CA GLY A 266 -20.23 -12.00 -3.03
C GLY A 266 -19.20 -13.11 -3.31
N LYS A 267 -18.34 -12.89 -4.31
CA LYS A 267 -17.38 -13.86 -4.86
C LYS A 267 -15.95 -13.41 -4.64
N ASN A 268 -15.04 -14.38 -4.53
CA ASN A 268 -13.61 -14.10 -4.54
C ASN A 268 -13.13 -13.83 -5.99
N VAL A 269 -12.14 -12.95 -6.12
CA VAL A 269 -11.61 -12.54 -7.43
C VAL A 269 -11.02 -13.76 -8.15
N PRO A 270 -11.35 -13.99 -9.43
CA PRO A 270 -10.79 -15.10 -10.19
C PRO A 270 -9.31 -14.86 -10.47
N MET A 271 -8.51 -15.90 -10.26
CA MET A 271 -7.07 -15.89 -10.46
C MET A 271 -6.65 -17.05 -11.34
N TYR A 272 -5.67 -16.79 -12.22
CA TYR A 272 -5.29 -17.69 -13.28
C TYR A 272 -3.79 -17.94 -13.34
N HIS A 273 -3.43 -19.17 -13.68
CA HIS A 273 -2.09 -19.48 -14.17
C HIS A 273 -1.85 -18.79 -15.51
N THR A 274 -0.62 -18.31 -15.71
CA THR A 274 -0.19 -17.70 -16.98
C THR A 274 1.00 -18.45 -17.58
N GLY A 275 1.31 -18.15 -18.83
CA GLY A 275 2.57 -18.51 -19.48
C GLY A 275 3.72 -17.52 -19.20
N LEU A 276 3.50 -16.50 -18.36
CA LEU A 276 4.48 -15.45 -18.10
C LEU A 276 5.45 -15.90 -17.01
N LYS A 277 6.72 -16.11 -17.38
CA LYS A 277 7.75 -16.58 -16.43
C LYS A 277 8.17 -15.46 -15.48
N CYS A 278 8.23 -15.78 -14.19
CA CYS A 278 8.97 -14.96 -13.24
C CYS A 278 10.48 -15.16 -13.42
N ARG A 279 11.26 -14.14 -13.06
CA ARG A 279 12.71 -14.25 -12.98
C ARG A 279 13.08 -15.12 -11.77
N PRO A 280 13.75 -16.26 -11.95
CA PRO A 280 14.00 -17.21 -10.87
C PRO A 280 14.97 -16.65 -9.82
N ALA A 281 14.96 -17.22 -8.62
CA ALA A 281 15.89 -16.93 -7.53
C ALA A 281 16.18 -18.22 -6.73
N GLY A 282 17.43 -18.69 -6.77
CA GLY A 282 17.82 -19.96 -6.15
C GLY A 282 16.93 -21.12 -6.55
N ALA A 283 16.30 -21.78 -5.57
CA ALA A 283 15.37 -22.88 -5.81
C ALA A 283 14.02 -22.44 -6.40
N LEU A 284 13.66 -21.15 -6.27
CA LEU A 284 12.34 -20.64 -6.62
C LEU A 284 12.25 -20.23 -8.10
N LYS A 285 11.29 -20.84 -8.80
CA LYS A 285 10.99 -20.57 -10.22
C LYS A 285 9.55 -20.97 -10.53
N GLY A 286 8.98 -20.32 -11.54
CA GLY A 286 7.64 -20.62 -12.05
C GLY A 286 7.06 -19.41 -12.75
N ASN A 287 5.74 -19.42 -12.92
CA ASN A 287 5.03 -18.40 -13.68
C ASN A 287 4.27 -17.43 -12.76
N MET A 288 4.06 -16.21 -13.25
CA MET A 288 3.21 -15.22 -12.61
C MET A 288 1.76 -15.72 -12.58
N VAL A 289 1.09 -15.55 -11.45
CA VAL A 289 -0.37 -15.69 -11.33
C VAL A 289 -0.98 -14.31 -11.50
N VAL A 290 -2.08 -14.23 -12.25
CA VAL A 290 -2.83 -13.00 -12.43
C VAL A 290 -4.22 -13.10 -11.81
N SER A 291 -4.75 -11.98 -11.34
CA SER A 291 -6.17 -11.82 -11.03
C SER A 291 -6.85 -11.09 -12.19
N MET A 292 -8.14 -11.32 -12.39
CA MET A 292 -8.92 -10.64 -13.43
C MET A 292 -10.08 -9.85 -12.83
N LYS A 293 -10.23 -8.60 -13.25
CA LYS A 293 -11.40 -7.76 -12.97
C LYS A 293 -12.03 -7.35 -14.31
N PRO A 294 -13.34 -7.58 -14.52
CA PRO A 294 -14.05 -7.06 -15.69
C PRO A 294 -14.33 -5.58 -15.46
N ILE A 295 -13.82 -4.74 -16.34
CA ILE A 295 -13.92 -3.27 -16.22
C ILE A 295 -14.78 -2.74 -17.36
N PRO A 296 -15.77 -1.86 -17.12
CA PRO A 296 -16.51 -1.21 -18.18
C PRO A 296 -15.55 -0.58 -19.21
N ALA A 297 -15.77 -0.83 -20.50
CA ALA A 297 -14.82 -0.48 -21.56
C ALA A 297 -14.39 1.00 -21.53
N MET A 298 -15.32 1.89 -21.20
CA MET A 298 -15.08 3.34 -21.09
C MET A 298 -14.29 3.76 -19.85
N GLN A 299 -14.13 2.87 -18.87
CA GLN A 299 -13.41 3.13 -17.62
C GLN A 299 -12.01 2.48 -17.58
N VAL A 300 -11.64 1.67 -18.58
CA VAL A 300 -10.34 0.98 -18.63
C VAL A 300 -9.15 1.95 -18.50
N ALA A 301 -9.19 3.09 -19.19
CA ALA A 301 -8.13 4.09 -19.09
C ALA A 301 -8.00 4.65 -17.66
N LYS A 302 -9.14 4.93 -17.01
CA LYS A 302 -9.15 5.43 -15.63
C LYS A 302 -8.68 4.38 -14.62
N HIS A 303 -9.09 3.13 -14.82
CA HIS A 303 -8.61 1.97 -14.06
C HIS A 303 -7.08 1.85 -14.11
N ILE A 304 -6.49 1.99 -15.30
CA ILE A 304 -5.03 1.96 -15.49
C ILE A 304 -4.36 3.15 -14.79
N GLU A 305 -4.90 4.37 -14.96
CA GLU A 305 -4.37 5.58 -14.32
C GLU A 305 -4.33 5.44 -12.79
N ILE A 306 -5.40 4.91 -12.19
CA ILE A 306 -5.49 4.69 -10.74
C ILE A 306 -4.49 3.62 -10.33
N THR A 307 -4.58 2.42 -10.91
CA THR A 307 -3.78 1.27 -10.48
C THR A 307 -2.28 1.46 -10.68
N ASN A 308 -1.85 2.27 -11.65
CA ASN A 308 -0.42 2.60 -11.84
C ASN A 308 0.21 3.34 -10.65
N LYS A 309 -0.58 4.01 -9.81
CA LYS A 309 -0.07 4.70 -8.61
C LYS A 309 0.25 3.74 -7.46
N TYR A 310 -0.27 2.51 -7.52
CA TYR A 310 -0.17 1.52 -6.46
C TYR A 310 0.85 0.43 -6.80
N THR A 311 2.09 0.82 -7.10
CA THR A 311 3.16 -0.14 -7.46
C THR A 311 3.49 -1.13 -6.33
N HIS A 312 3.28 -0.71 -5.09
CA HIS A 312 3.34 -1.53 -3.88
C HIS A 312 2.19 -2.54 -3.75
N ALA A 313 1.17 -2.46 -4.59
CA ALA A 313 0.03 -3.39 -4.65
C ALA A 313 -0.18 -3.92 -6.08
N HIS A 314 0.90 -4.40 -6.71
CA HIS A 314 0.98 -4.95 -8.08
C HIS A 314 0.92 -3.93 -9.22
N GLY A 315 0.46 -2.70 -8.95
CA GLY A 315 0.41 -1.63 -9.94
C GLY A 315 -0.57 -1.87 -11.09
N GLY A 316 -0.32 -1.20 -12.21
CA GLY A 316 -1.13 -1.31 -13.42
C GLY A 316 -1.21 -2.71 -14.00
N PRO A 317 -2.12 -2.96 -14.95
CA PRO A 317 -2.37 -4.30 -15.47
C PRO A 317 -1.15 -4.92 -16.15
N VAL A 318 -1.15 -6.26 -16.19
CA VAL A 318 -0.24 -7.09 -16.97
C VAL A 318 -0.73 -7.17 -18.43
N THR A 319 -2.03 -7.32 -18.62
CA THR A 319 -2.67 -7.26 -19.95
C THR A 319 -4.12 -6.78 -19.83
N VAL A 320 -4.67 -6.29 -20.94
CA VAL A 320 -6.04 -5.81 -21.07
C VAL A 320 -6.69 -6.55 -22.23
N GLY A 321 -7.86 -7.14 -22.00
CA GLY A 321 -8.64 -7.87 -22.99
C GLY A 321 -8.14 -9.29 -23.25
N SER A 322 -7.06 -9.45 -24.01
CA SER A 322 -6.67 -10.76 -24.53
C SER A 322 -6.06 -11.69 -23.48
N ALA A 323 -6.88 -12.53 -22.85
CA ALA A 323 -6.45 -13.56 -21.91
C ALA A 323 -5.43 -14.55 -22.53
N ALA A 324 -5.64 -14.91 -23.80
CA ALA A 324 -4.75 -15.83 -24.52
C ALA A 324 -3.32 -15.28 -24.66
N SER A 325 -3.14 -13.96 -24.70
CA SER A 325 -1.80 -13.33 -24.79
C SER A 325 -0.89 -13.65 -23.60
N ILE A 326 -1.49 -13.98 -22.46
CA ILE A 326 -0.80 -14.37 -21.23
C ILE A 326 -0.95 -15.87 -20.95
N GLY A 327 -1.46 -16.66 -21.89
CA GLY A 327 -1.61 -18.11 -21.76
C GLY A 327 -2.84 -18.58 -20.97
N VAL A 328 -3.76 -17.68 -20.61
CA VAL A 328 -5.05 -18.04 -20.00
C VAL A 328 -5.98 -18.54 -21.10
N LYS A 329 -6.39 -19.81 -21.02
CA LYS A 329 -7.19 -20.49 -22.07
C LYS A 329 -8.69 -20.23 -21.97
N ASP A 330 -9.21 -20.20 -20.75
CA ASP A 330 -10.65 -20.11 -20.48
C ASP A 330 -10.87 -19.26 -19.22
N VAL A 331 -11.35 -18.02 -19.41
CA VAL A 331 -11.61 -17.09 -18.31
C VAL A 331 -12.77 -17.55 -17.41
N SER A 332 -13.61 -18.48 -17.85
CA SER A 332 -14.70 -19.00 -17.03
C SER A 332 -14.25 -20.03 -15.98
N LYS A 333 -12.99 -20.50 -16.07
CA LYS A 333 -12.42 -21.56 -15.21
C LYS A 333 -11.17 -21.07 -14.49
N PRO A 334 -11.29 -20.22 -13.47
CA PRO A 334 -10.14 -19.81 -12.68
C PRO A 334 -9.56 -20.98 -11.89
N GLU A 335 -8.24 -20.96 -11.66
CA GLU A 335 -7.59 -21.93 -10.78
C GLU A 335 -7.77 -21.60 -9.29
N TRP A 336 -7.97 -20.33 -8.96
CA TRP A 336 -8.35 -19.88 -7.61
C TRP A 336 -9.44 -18.81 -7.66
N GLY A 337 -10.23 -18.74 -6.59
CA GLY A 337 -11.37 -17.84 -6.51
C GLY A 337 -12.56 -18.34 -7.32
N ASP A 338 -13.51 -17.44 -7.59
CA ASP A 338 -14.79 -17.80 -8.20
C ASP A 338 -14.90 -17.23 -9.62
N SER A 339 -15.59 -17.97 -10.49
CA SER A 339 -15.92 -17.48 -11.83
C SER A 339 -16.94 -16.34 -11.74
N ILE A 340 -16.70 -15.26 -12.47
CA ILE A 340 -17.53 -14.05 -12.48
C ILE A 340 -18.03 -13.73 -13.88
N ASP A 341 -19.21 -13.12 -13.95
CA ASP A 341 -19.82 -12.75 -15.23
C ASP A 341 -19.08 -11.57 -15.87
N ILE A 342 -18.88 -11.63 -17.18
CA ILE A 342 -18.31 -10.53 -17.97
C ILE A 342 -19.39 -10.09 -18.96
N ALA A 343 -19.85 -8.85 -18.82
CA ALA A 343 -20.88 -8.29 -19.70
C ALA A 343 -20.27 -7.83 -21.04
N ASP A 344 -21.11 -7.71 -22.08
CA ASP A 344 -20.67 -7.32 -23.43
C ASP A 344 -19.92 -5.97 -23.50
N ASN A 345 -20.21 -5.07 -22.56
CA ASN A 345 -19.58 -3.75 -22.45
C ASN A 345 -18.38 -3.72 -21.49
N GLU A 346 -17.94 -4.87 -20.97
CA GLU A 346 -16.81 -4.99 -20.06
C GLU A 346 -15.60 -5.62 -20.75
N VAL A 347 -14.41 -5.23 -20.31
CA VAL A 347 -13.13 -5.74 -20.77
C VAL A 347 -12.45 -6.44 -19.60
N PRO A 348 -12.03 -7.71 -19.74
CA PRO A 348 -11.25 -8.37 -18.70
C PRO A 348 -9.87 -7.72 -18.58
N VAL A 349 -9.56 -7.21 -17.40
CA VAL A 349 -8.28 -6.57 -17.08
C VAL A 349 -7.53 -7.45 -16.09
N PHE A 350 -6.29 -7.81 -16.43
CA PHE A 350 -5.51 -8.77 -15.66
C PHE A 350 -4.38 -8.06 -14.91
N HIS A 351 -4.29 -8.27 -13.60
CA HIS A 351 -3.22 -7.74 -12.74
C HIS A 351 -2.38 -8.88 -12.19
N ALA A 352 -1.10 -8.63 -11.92
CA ALA A 352 -0.31 -9.56 -11.13
C ALA A 352 -0.97 -9.74 -9.75
N CYS A 353 -0.79 -10.91 -9.14
CA CYS A 353 -1.50 -11.27 -7.91
C CYS A 353 -0.54 -11.85 -6.87
N GLY A 354 -0.79 -11.53 -5.60
CA GLY A 354 -0.09 -12.07 -4.43
C GLY A 354 -0.32 -13.57 -4.17
N VAL A 355 -1.04 -14.27 -5.04
CA VAL A 355 -1.03 -15.74 -5.12
C VAL A 355 0.20 -16.26 -5.89
N THR A 356 0.86 -15.44 -6.71
CA THR A 356 2.15 -15.80 -7.35
C THR A 356 3.16 -16.38 -6.37
N PRO A 357 3.51 -15.71 -5.25
CA PRO A 357 4.44 -16.29 -4.29
C PRO A 357 3.96 -17.64 -3.74
N GLN A 358 2.66 -17.82 -3.48
CA GLN A 358 2.14 -19.12 -3.03
C GLN A 358 2.34 -20.22 -4.09
N ALA A 359 1.98 -19.93 -5.33
CA ALA A 359 2.15 -20.85 -6.46
C ALA A 359 3.63 -21.24 -6.64
N ILE A 360 4.54 -20.28 -6.57
CA ILE A 360 5.98 -20.53 -6.69
C ILE A 360 6.51 -21.42 -5.57
N LEU A 361 6.08 -21.18 -4.33
CA LEU A 361 6.46 -22.02 -3.18
C LEU A 361 5.95 -23.46 -3.34
N MET A 362 4.71 -23.63 -3.80
CA MET A 362 4.11 -24.93 -4.06
C MET A 362 4.81 -25.68 -5.20
N GLU A 363 5.01 -25.02 -6.35
CA GLU A 363 5.69 -25.60 -7.52
C GLU A 363 7.14 -25.98 -7.22
N SER A 364 7.81 -25.19 -6.37
CA SER A 364 9.18 -25.43 -5.93
C SER A 364 9.28 -26.48 -4.81
N LYS A 365 8.14 -27.01 -4.34
CA LYS A 365 8.04 -28.03 -3.29
C LYS A 365 8.80 -27.64 -2.02
N VAL A 366 8.62 -26.41 -1.55
CA VAL A 366 9.26 -25.97 -0.32
C VAL A 366 8.85 -26.88 0.84
N PRO A 367 9.77 -27.31 1.72
CA PRO A 367 9.47 -28.28 2.77
C PRO A 367 8.38 -27.81 3.74
N PHE A 368 8.36 -26.51 4.04
CA PHE A 368 7.38 -25.90 4.91
C PHE A 368 7.15 -24.43 4.53
N ALA A 369 5.90 -24.00 4.51
CA ALA A 369 5.52 -22.60 4.41
C ALA A 369 4.16 -22.37 5.10
N ILE A 370 3.96 -21.19 5.66
CA ILE A 370 2.65 -20.71 6.07
C ILE A 370 2.32 -19.50 5.20
N THR A 371 1.09 -19.41 4.72
CA THR A 371 0.60 -18.21 4.03
C THR A 371 -0.75 -17.81 4.61
N HIS A 372 -1.21 -16.62 4.28
CA HIS A 372 -2.64 -16.35 4.32
C HIS A 372 -3.40 -17.25 3.32
N ALA A 373 -4.65 -17.59 3.62
CA ALA A 373 -5.53 -18.24 2.65
C ALA A 373 -6.00 -17.19 1.62
N ALA A 374 -6.22 -17.60 0.36
CA ALA A 374 -6.64 -16.68 -0.69
C ALA A 374 -7.90 -15.88 -0.28
N GLY A 375 -7.86 -14.56 -0.47
CA GLY A 375 -8.94 -13.65 -0.09
C GLY A 375 -8.95 -13.22 1.39
N HIS A 376 -8.07 -13.75 2.25
CA HIS A 376 -8.04 -13.45 3.69
C HIS A 376 -6.73 -12.71 4.05
N MET A 377 -6.64 -11.42 3.78
CA MET A 377 -5.37 -10.68 3.92
C MET A 377 -5.17 -10.12 5.33
N PHE A 378 -3.92 -9.76 5.63
CA PHE A 378 -3.56 -8.94 6.77
C PHE A 378 -3.84 -7.46 6.47
N VAL A 379 -4.48 -6.73 7.38
CA VAL A 379 -4.74 -5.28 7.22
C VAL A 379 -3.74 -4.49 8.06
N THR A 380 -2.96 -3.63 7.40
CA THR A 380 -1.93 -2.79 8.05
C THR A 380 -2.51 -1.47 8.59
N ASP A 381 -1.71 -0.73 9.36
CA ASP A 381 -2.05 0.65 9.76
C ASP A 381 -1.60 1.69 8.71
N LEU A 382 -0.94 1.25 7.63
CA LEU A 382 -0.49 2.12 6.56
C LEU A 382 -1.66 2.53 5.65
N PRO A 383 -1.68 3.78 5.16
CA PRO A 383 -2.66 4.19 4.18
C PRO A 383 -2.45 3.40 2.87
N SER A 384 -3.54 3.08 2.19
CA SER A 384 -3.52 2.23 1.00
C SER A 384 -2.70 2.81 -0.15
N ASP A 385 -2.60 4.14 -0.23
CA ASP A 385 -1.84 4.86 -1.24
C ASP A 385 -0.36 5.06 -0.85
N LEU A 386 0.03 4.77 0.39
CA LEU A 386 1.34 5.11 0.96
C LEU A 386 1.73 6.60 0.80
N GLY A 387 0.75 7.49 0.74
CA GLY A 387 0.95 8.93 0.58
C GLY A 387 1.30 9.39 -0.84
N VAL A 388 0.98 8.57 -1.86
CA VAL A 388 1.24 8.84 -3.30
C VAL A 388 0.09 9.56 -3.99
#